data_AF-A0A932DFK6-F1
#
_entry.id   AF-A0A932DFK6-F1
#
_cell.length_a   1.000
_cell.length_b   1.000
_cell.length_c   1.000
_cell.angle_alpha   90.00
_cell.angle_beta   90.00
_cell.angle_gamma   90.00
#
_symmetry.space_group_name_H-M   'P 1'
#
loop_
_entity.id
_entity.type
_entity.pdbx_description
1 polymer ?
#
loop_
_entity_poly.entity_id
_entity_poly.type
_entity_poly.pdbx_seq_one_letter_code
_entity_poly.pdbx_strand_id
1 'polypeptide(L)' 'MTKAVQQTVVRSISKKREQIASLREELEDLNDYLVLTEARVRDEGKPRLTHLEVKKRYGVK' A
#
# COMPACT_ATOMS: atom_id res chain seq x y z
N MET A 1 34.43 21.43 -14.70
CA MET A 1 34.12 19.99 -14.50
C MET A 1 34.32 19.26 -15.81
N THR A 2 34.95 18.08 -15.80
CA THR A 2 35.15 17.28 -17.02
C THR A 2 33.87 16.52 -17.40
N LYS A 3 33.65 16.25 -18.69
CA LYS A 3 32.46 15.51 -19.18
C LYS A 3 32.26 14.16 -18.49
N ALA A 4 33.36 13.47 -18.15
CA ALA A 4 33.32 12.20 -17.44
C ALA A 4 32.72 12.34 -16.03
N VAL A 5 33.07 13.40 -15.29
CA VAL A 5 32.50 13.66 -13.96
C VAL A 5 31.01 13.96 -14.06
N GLN A 6 30.59 14.74 -15.06
CA GLN A 6 29.18 15.03 -15.28
C GLN A 6 28.36 13.77 -15.57
N GLN A 7 28.85 12.88 -16.44
CA GLN A 7 28.17 11.60 -16.73
C GLN A 7 28.05 10.71 -15.49
N THR A 8 29.09 10.62 -14.67
CA THR A 8 29.05 9.85 -13.42
C THR A 8 28.01 10.39 -12.44
N VAL A 9 27.92 11.72 -12.31
CA VAL A 9 26.91 12.37 -11.45
C VAL A 9 25.50 12.06 -11.97
N VAL A 10 25.26 12.20 -13.28
CA VAL A 10 23.94 11.89 -13.88
C VAL A 10 23.54 10.44 -13.66
N ARG A 11 24.47 9.49 -13.83
CA ARG A 11 24.22 8.07 -13.57
C ARG A 11 23.90 7.81 -12.10
N SER A 12 24.62 8.44 -11.19
CA SER A 12 24.37 8.34 -9.75
C SER A 12 23.00 8.88 -9.35
N ILE A 13 22.61 10.03 -9.91
CA ILE A 13 21.28 10.61 -9.69
C ILE A 13 20.18 9.67 -10.21
N SER A 14 20.35 9.12 -11.41
CA SER A 14 19.36 8.20 -12.00
C SER A 14 19.17 6.96 -11.13
N LYS A 15 20.27 6.34 -10.69
CA LYS A 15 20.23 5.20 -9.77
C LYS A 15 19.55 5.53 -8.44
N LYS A 16 19.83 6.71 -7.86
CA LYS A 16 19.17 7.15 -6.63
C LYS A 16 17.66 7.37 -6.83
N ARG A 17 17.24 7.87 -7.99
CA ARG A 17 15.81 8.04 -8.32
C ARG A 17 15.10 6.69 -8.42
N GLU A 18 15.72 5.70 -9.06
CA GLU A 18 15.19 4.33 -9.12
C GLU A 18 15.05 3.73 -7.71
N GLN A 19 16.07 3.90 -6.85
CA GLN A 19 16.01 3.44 -5.46
C GLN A 19 14.89 4.12 -4.67
N ILE A 20 14.68 5.43 -4.85
CA ILE A 20 13.58 6.16 -4.21
C ILE A 20 12.23 5.65 -4.71
N ALA A 21 12.10 5.34 -6.00
CA ALA A 21 10.85 4.80 -6.55
C ALA A 21 10.52 3.43 -5.94
N SER A 22 11.49 2.51 -5.88
CA SER A 22 11.33 1.19 -5.25
C SER A 22 10.91 1.31 -3.78
N LEU A 23 11.57 2.19 -3.01
CA LEU A 23 11.23 2.39 -1.60
C LEU A 23 9.83 2.98 -1.40
N ARG A 24 9.33 3.78 -2.34
CA ARG A 24 7.96 4.30 -2.28
C ARG A 24 6.94 3.22 -2.50
N GLU A 25 7.17 2.34 -3.47
CA GLU A 25 6.32 1.17 -3.73
C GLU A 25 6.28 0.25 -2.50
N GLU A 26 7.42 -0.08 -1.92
CA GLU A 26 7.50 -0.91 -0.70
C GLU A 26 6.75 -0.27 0.50
N LEU A 27 6.81 1.07 0.62
CA LEU A 27 6.08 1.79 1.66
C LEU A 27 4.57 1.79 1.41
N GLU A 28 4.13 1.87 0.16
CA GLU A 28 2.72 1.76 -0.22
C GLU A 28 2.19 0.36 0.10
N ASP A 29 2.92 -0.70 -0.27
CA ASP A 29 2.57 -2.09 0.06
C ASP A 29 2.42 -2.32 1.56
N LEU A 30 3.35 -1.77 2.36
CA LEU A 30 3.29 -1.86 3.82
C LEU A 30 2.08 -1.11 4.39
N ASN A 31 1.77 0.06 3.84
CA ASN A 31 0.63 0.83 4.27
C ASN A 31 -0.70 0.11 3.95
N ASP A 32 -0.80 -0.49 2.76
CA ASP A 32 -1.96 -1.30 2.37
C ASP A 32 -2.13 -2.52 3.28
N TYR A 33 -1.03 -3.19 3.63
CA TYR A 33 -1.07 -4.29 4.59
C TYR A 33 -1.57 -3.82 5.97
N LEU A 34 -1.09 -2.68 6.46
CA LEU A 34 -1.54 -2.11 7.73
C LEU A 34 -3.04 -1.85 7.72
N VAL A 35 -3.58 -1.25 6.65
CA VAL A 35 -5.03 -1.03 6.49
C VAL A 35 -5.82 -2.33 6.63
N LEU A 36 -5.36 -3.43 6.00
CA LEU A 36 -6.01 -4.73 6.12
C LEU A 36 -5.94 -5.28 7.55
N THR A 37 -4.79 -5.16 8.22
CA THR A 37 -4.65 -5.64 9.60
C THR A 37 -5.50 -4.84 10.58
N GLU A 38 -5.56 -3.52 10.44
CA GLU A 38 -6.44 -2.67 11.26
C GLU A 38 -7.91 -3.01 11.03
N ALA A 39 -8.32 -3.23 9.78
CA ALA A 39 -9.68 -3.66 9.47
C ALA A 39 -10.02 -4.99 10.14
N ARG A 40 -9.08 -5.96 10.15
CA ARG A 40 -9.27 -7.24 10.83
C ARG A 40 -9.41 -7.08 12.34
N VAL A 41 -8.56 -6.29 12.98
CA VAL A 41 -8.66 -6.01 14.43
C VAL A 41 -9.98 -5.33 14.76
N ARG A 42 -10.42 -4.37 13.94
CA ARG A 42 -11.72 -3.70 14.11
C ARG A 42 -12.91 -4.63 13.85
N ASP A 43 -12.73 -5.67 13.05
CA ASP A 43 -13.76 -6.68 12.75
C ASP A 43 -13.77 -7.81 13.79
N GLU A 44 -12.70 -7.98 14.55
CA GLU A 44 -12.57 -8.99 15.60
C GLU A 44 -13.67 -8.83 16.65
N GLY A 45 -14.32 -9.95 16.99
CA GLY A 45 -15.42 -9.99 17.94
C GLY A 45 -16.78 -9.49 17.43
N LYS A 46 -16.87 -8.97 16.20
CA LYS A 46 -18.17 -8.60 15.62
C LYS A 46 -18.99 -9.85 15.26
N PRO A 47 -20.30 -9.86 15.56
CA PRO A 47 -21.17 -10.95 15.14
C PRO A 47 -21.23 -11.00 13.61
N ARG A 48 -20.99 -12.19 13.05
CA ARG A 48 -21.20 -12.44 11.62
C ARG A 48 -22.70 -12.50 11.37
N LEU A 49 -23.18 -11.67 10.45
CA LEU A 49 -24.58 -11.70 10.06
C LEU A 49 -24.83 -12.91 9.16
N THR A 50 -25.91 -13.62 9.43
CA THR A 50 -26.48 -14.62 8.52
C THR A 50 -27.06 -13.95 7.29
N HIS A 51 -27.23 -14.73 6.22
CA HIS A 51 -27.84 -14.25 4.98
C HIS A 51 -29.22 -13.60 5.21
N LEU A 52 -30.03 -14.19 6.11
CA LEU A 52 -31.34 -13.67 6.47
C LEU A 52 -31.25 -12.31 7.17
N GLU A 53 -30.29 -12.14 8.08
CA GLU A 53 -30.06 -10.87 8.77
C GLU A 53 -29.56 -9.79 7.83
N VAL A 54 -28.69 -10.14 6.86
CA VAL A 54 -28.25 -9.22 5.81
C VAL A 54 -29.43 -8.79 4.95
N LYS A 55 -30.27 -9.73 4.47
CA LYS A 55 -31.48 -9.43 3.68
C LYS A 55 -32.43 -8.49 4.43
N LYS A 56 -32.67 -8.77 5.72
CA LYS A 56 -33.53 -7.94 6.58
C LYS A 56 -32.96 -6.54 6.80
N ARG A 57 -31.65 -6.43 7.04
CA ARG A 57 -30.98 -5.15 7.36
C ARG A 57 -30.88 -4.21 6.16
N TYR A 58 -30.64 -4.76 4.97
CA TYR A 58 -30.40 -3.98 3.75
C TYR A 58 -31.55 -4.01 2.74
N GLY A 59 -32.67 -4.66 3.06
CA GLY A 59 -33.84 -4.71 2.19
C GLY A 59 -33.62 -5.47 0.87
N VAL A 60 -32.62 -6.35 0.83
CA VAL A 60 -32.31 -7.18 -0.35
C VAL A 60 -33.27 -8.35 -0.37
N LYS A 61 -34.13 -8.43 -1.40
CA LYS A 61 -35.10 -9.54 -1.58
C LYS A 61 -34.41 -10.86 -1.88
#